data_AF-A0A2D5AI61-F1
#
_entry.id   AF-A0A2D5AI61-F1
#
_cell.length_a   1.000
_cell.length_b   1.000
_cell.length_c   1.000
_cell.angle_alpha   90.00
_cell.angle_beta   90.00
_cell.angle_gamma   90.00
#
_symmetry.space_group_name_H-M   'P 1'
#
loop_
_entity.id
_entity.type
_entity.pdbx_description
1 polymer ?
#
loop_
_entity_poly.entity_id
_entity_poly.type
_entity_poly.pdbx_seq_one_letter_code
_entity_poly.pdbx_strand_id
1 'polypeptide(L)'
;VEEYAEFLGIDPRKEEHLMWIAREGVEAPVPPPWKAVQDSNGDVYYFNFSTGESIWDHPEDANYRELVDEYRKKGKPPAGYESWRRYEFEMKSSSGSGALSA
;
A
#
# COMPACT_ATOMS: atom_id res chain seq x y z
N VAL A 1 12.21 1.13 -3.74
CA VAL A 1 11.09 0.19 -3.54
C VAL A 1 11.55 -1.04 -2.77
N GLU A 2 12.66 -1.69 -3.12
CA GLU A 2 13.19 -2.85 -2.38
C GLU A 2 13.48 -2.53 -0.91
N GLU A 3 14.17 -1.41 -0.61
CA GLU A 3 14.44 -1.01 0.79
C GLU A 3 13.16 -0.82 1.62
N TYR A 4 12.12 -0.24 1.01
CA TYR A 4 10.83 -0.07 1.67
C TYR A 4 10.07 -1.39 1.81
N ALA A 5 10.24 -2.32 0.86
CA ALA A 5 9.72 -3.68 0.98
C ALA A 5 10.35 -4.40 2.18
N GLU A 6 11.66 -4.29 2.35
CA GLU A 6 12.38 -4.84 3.51
C GLU A 6 11.93 -4.18 4.83
N PHE A 7 11.69 -2.87 4.83
CA PHE A 7 11.11 -2.15 5.98
C PHE A 7 9.72 -2.64 6.36
N LEU A 8 8.88 -3.00 5.38
CA LEU A 8 7.59 -3.65 5.61
C LEU A 8 7.70 -5.14 5.96
N GLY A 9 8.91 -5.71 5.92
CA GLY A 9 9.15 -7.13 6.19
C GLY A 9 8.80 -8.07 5.03
N ILE A 10 8.79 -7.56 3.80
CA ILE A 10 8.62 -8.33 2.56
C ILE A 10 10.00 -8.77 2.07
N ASP A 11 10.19 -10.07 1.80
CA ASP A 11 11.40 -10.57 1.15
C ASP A 11 11.27 -10.41 -0.38
N PRO A 12 12.02 -9.50 -1.05
CA PRO A 12 11.80 -9.20 -2.47
C PRO A 12 12.00 -10.41 -3.39
N ARG A 13 12.80 -11.39 -2.97
CA ARG A 13 13.12 -12.58 -3.77
C ARG A 13 12.12 -13.71 -3.57
N LYS A 14 11.56 -13.85 -2.36
CA LYS A 14 10.60 -14.91 -2.05
C LYS A 14 9.15 -14.47 -2.21
N GLU A 15 8.89 -13.19 -1.99
CA GLU A 15 7.58 -12.57 -1.90
C GLU A 15 7.38 -11.54 -3.00
N GLU A 16 7.84 -11.84 -4.22
CA GLU A 16 7.69 -10.95 -5.40
C GLU A 16 6.23 -10.51 -5.62
N HIS A 17 5.27 -11.42 -5.36
CA HIS A 17 3.83 -11.16 -5.42
C HIS A 17 3.31 -10.12 -4.39
N LEU A 18 4.12 -9.72 -3.40
CA LEU A 18 3.80 -8.67 -2.42
C LEU A 18 4.50 -7.34 -2.74
N MET A 19 5.43 -7.31 -3.70
CA MET A 19 6.21 -6.11 -4.03
C MET A 19 5.36 -4.92 -4.48
N TRP A 20 4.16 -5.17 -5.00
CA TRP A 20 3.22 -4.11 -5.35
C TRP A 20 2.79 -3.30 -4.12
N ILE A 21 2.74 -3.90 -2.92
CA ILE A 21 2.39 -3.21 -1.67
C ILE A 21 3.47 -2.18 -1.33
N ALA A 22 4.74 -2.60 -1.38
CA ALA A 22 5.86 -1.71 -1.15
C ALA A 22 5.92 -0.57 -2.17
N ARG A 23 5.63 -0.88 -3.45
CA ARG A 23 5.56 0.15 -4.49
C ARG A 23 4.47 1.19 -4.17
N GLU A 24 3.28 0.72 -3.79
CA GLU A 24 2.18 1.63 -3.45
C GLU A 24 2.46 2.46 -2.21
N GLY A 25 3.12 1.92 -1.18
CA GLY A 25 3.48 2.69 0.00
C GLY A 25 4.52 3.78 -0.26
N VAL A 26 5.48 3.53 -1.16
CA VAL A 26 6.42 4.57 -1.60
C VAL A 26 5.73 5.68 -2.40
N GLU A 27 4.74 5.33 -3.22
CA GLU A 27 3.98 6.29 -4.03
C GLU A 27 2.77 6.90 -3.27
N ALA A 28 2.57 6.51 -2.01
CA ALA A 28 1.40 6.89 -1.22
C ALA A 28 1.41 8.39 -0.92
N PRO A 29 0.32 9.12 -1.20
CA PRO A 29 0.19 10.48 -0.73
C PRO A 29 -0.01 10.49 0.79
N VAL A 30 0.57 11.49 1.45
CA VAL A 30 0.35 11.71 2.87
C VAL A 30 -1.13 12.09 3.10
N PRO A 31 -1.90 11.31 3.88
CA PRO A 31 -3.31 11.56 4.09
C PRO A 31 -3.54 12.78 5.00
N PRO A 32 -4.52 13.66 4.72
CA PRO A 32 -4.94 14.68 5.67
C PRO A 32 -5.39 14.03 6.99
N PRO A 33 -5.07 14.61 8.17
CA PRO A 33 -4.47 15.93 8.42
C PRO A 33 -2.92 15.97 8.45
N TRP A 34 -2.25 14.91 8.01
CA TRP A 34 -0.78 14.83 8.00
C TRP A 34 -0.19 15.54 6.77
N LYS A 35 1.04 16.05 6.90
CA LYS A 35 1.87 16.49 5.77
C LYS A 35 3.34 16.16 6.01
N ALA A 36 4.08 15.91 4.94
CA ALA A 36 5.54 15.87 4.97
C ALA A 36 6.10 17.28 5.13
N VAL A 37 6.99 17.47 6.10
CA VAL A 37 7.70 18.71 6.38
C VAL A 37 9.19 18.40 6.40
N GLN A 38 9.99 19.27 5.79
CA GLN A 38 11.44 19.17 5.86
C GLN A 38 11.96 20.06 6.99
N ASP A 39 12.85 19.50 7.81
CA ASP A 39 13.51 20.25 8.88
C ASP A 39 14.68 21.10 8.34
N SER A 40 15.41 21.77 9.24
CA SER A 40 16.56 22.61 8.85
C SER A 40 17.79 21.82 8.39
N ASN A 41 17.86 20.53 8.71
CA ASN A 41 18.94 19.62 8.31
C ASN A 41 18.67 18.98 6.95
N GLY A 42 17.44 19.09 6.44
CA GLY A 42 17.00 18.48 5.20
C GLY A 42 16.27 17.14 5.42
N ASP A 43 16.06 16.74 6.67
CA ASP A 43 15.34 15.51 7.01
C ASP A 43 13.83 15.72 6.90
N VAL A 44 13.13 14.72 6.35
CA VAL A 44 11.67 14.76 6.20
C VAL A 44 11.03 14.08 7.40
N TYR A 45 10.06 14.76 8.01
CA TYR A 45 9.19 14.21 9.04
C TYR A 45 7.73 14.50 8.68
N TYR A 46 6.80 13.74 9.25
CA TYR A 46 5.37 13.91 9.02
C TYR A 46 4.72 14.59 10.20
N PHE A 47 4.00 15.68 9.95
CA PHE A 47 3.34 16.48 10.98
C PHE A 47 1.82 16.46 10.81
N ASN A 48 1.11 16.14 11.89
CA ASN A 48 -0.34 16.20 11.97
C ASN A 48 -0.79 17.61 12.37
N PHE A 49 -1.39 18.34 11.44
CA PHE A 49 -1.81 19.72 11.68
C PHE A 49 -3.06 19.85 12.57
N SER A 50 -3.76 18.74 12.83
CA SER A 50 -4.94 18.73 13.70
C SER A 50 -4.58 18.45 15.16
N THR A 51 -3.61 17.57 15.42
CA THR A 51 -3.23 17.15 16.79
C THR A 51 -1.93 17.78 17.27
N GLY A 52 -1.09 18.27 16.35
CA GLY A 52 0.26 18.77 16.65
C GLY A 52 1.30 17.67 16.81
N GLU A 53 0.97 16.42 16.45
CA GLU A 53 1.89 15.29 16.53
C GLU A 53 2.89 15.26 15.37
N SER A 54 4.10 14.77 15.64
CA SER A 54 5.15 14.58 14.64
C SER A 54 5.67 13.15 14.68
N ILE A 55 5.81 12.52 13.52
CA ILE A 55 6.36 11.18 13.37
C ILE A 55 7.43 11.17 12.27
N TRP A 56 8.34 10.21 12.36
CA TRP A 56 9.41 10.03 11.36
C TRP A 56 9.00 9.07 10.25
N ASP A 57 8.22 8.05 10.60
CA ASP A 57 7.65 7.09 9.64
C ASP A 57 6.40 7.67 8.96
N HIS A 58 6.07 7.19 7.76
CA HIS A 58 4.87 7.65 7.07
C HIS A 58 3.63 7.14 7.84
N PRO A 59 2.57 7.96 8.03
CA PRO A 59 1.42 7.60 8.86
C PRO A 59 0.68 6.35 8.36
N GLU A 60 0.76 6.05 7.06
CA GLU A 60 0.16 4.85 6.46
C GLU A 60 1.07 3.62 6.50
N ASP A 61 2.31 3.71 6.99
CA ASP A 61 3.23 2.57 7.02
C ASP A 61 2.67 1.40 7.83
N ALA A 62 1.96 1.70 8.93
CA ALA A 62 1.26 0.69 9.72
C ALA A 62 0.20 -0.06 8.87
N ASN A 63 -0.58 0.67 8.07
CA ASN A 63 -1.59 0.10 7.19
C ASN A 63 -0.96 -0.79 6.13
N TYR A 64 0.19 -0.39 5.56
CA TYR A 64 0.91 -1.21 4.59
C TYR A 64 1.48 -2.49 5.20
N ARG A 65 1.98 -2.45 6.45
CA ARG A 65 2.41 -3.68 7.16
C ARG A 65 1.25 -4.64 7.38
N GLU A 66 0.09 -4.14 7.79
CA GLU A 66 -1.11 -4.98 7.93
C GLU A 66 -1.56 -5.56 6.58
N LEU A 67 -1.47 -4.77 5.51
CA LEU A 67 -1.78 -5.22 4.15
C LEU A 67 -0.83 -6.35 3.72
N VAL A 68 0.47 -6.25 4.03
CA VAL A 68 1.44 -7.33 3.78
C VAL A 68 0.99 -8.61 4.47
N ASP A 69 0.65 -8.54 5.76
CA ASP A 69 0.22 -9.72 6.51
C ASP A 69 -1.09 -10.33 6.00
N GLU A 70 -2.03 -9.50 5.54
CA GLU A 70 -3.26 -9.96 4.90
C GLU A 70 -2.96 -10.73 3.60
N TYR A 71 -2.17 -10.13 2.70
CA TYR A 71 -1.90 -10.73 1.40
C TYR A 71 -0.96 -11.93 1.49
N ARG A 72 -0.08 -11.97 2.49
CA ARG A 72 0.71 -13.16 2.83
C ARG A 72 -0.19 -14.32 3.25
N LYS A 73 -1.26 -14.07 4.03
CA LYS A 73 -2.25 -15.08 4.41
C LYS A 73 -3.13 -15.51 3.23
N LYS A 74 -3.49 -14.58 2.33
CA LYS A 74 -4.20 -14.90 1.08
C LYS A 74 -3.37 -15.79 0.15
N GLY A 75 -2.04 -15.65 0.20
CA GLY A 75 -1.11 -16.40 -0.63
C GLY A 75 -1.08 -15.89 -2.07
N LYS A 76 -0.69 -16.76 -3.01
CA LYS A 76 -0.60 -16.38 -4.42
C LYS A 76 -1.99 -16.23 -5.04
N PRO A 77 -2.16 -15.28 -5.99
CA PRO A 77 -3.40 -15.19 -6.74
C PRO A 77 -3.69 -16.50 -7.50
N PRO A 78 -4.96 -16.74 -7.88
CA PRO A 78 -5.34 -17.92 -8.66
C PRO A 78 -4.52 -18.05 -9.94
N ALA A 79 -4.32 -19.29 -10.40
CA ALA A 79 -3.58 -19.56 -11.63
C ALA A 79 -4.20 -18.80 -12.82
N GLY A 80 -3.36 -18.13 -13.61
CA GLY A 80 -3.79 -17.27 -14.72
C GLY A 80 -3.95 -15.79 -14.34
N TYR A 81 -3.78 -15.42 -13.06
CA TYR A 81 -3.79 -14.03 -12.61
C TYR A 81 -2.44 -13.62 -12.06
N GLU A 82 -1.88 -12.54 -12.59
CA GLU A 82 -0.58 -11.99 -12.19
C GLU A 82 -0.66 -11.24 -10.85
N SER A 83 -1.86 -10.80 -10.44
CA SER A 83 -2.08 -10.10 -9.18
C SER A 83 -3.50 -10.28 -8.64
N TRP A 84 -3.65 -10.25 -7.31
CA TRP A 84 -4.94 -10.19 -6.65
C TRP A 84 -5.77 -8.97 -7.07
N ARG A 85 -5.13 -7.82 -7.35
CA ARG A 85 -5.80 -6.62 -7.85
C ARG A 85 -6.53 -6.87 -9.16
N ARG A 86 -5.89 -7.58 -10.11
CA ARG A 86 -6.51 -7.97 -11.39
C ARG A 86 -7.73 -8.88 -11.14
N TYR A 87 -7.54 -9.90 -10.30
CA TYR A 87 -8.60 -10.84 -9.94
C TYR A 87 -9.80 -10.14 -9.29
N GLU A 88 -9.57 -9.29 -8.28
CA GLU A 88 -10.62 -8.58 -7.57
C GLU A 88 -11.37 -7.59 -8.47
N PHE A 89 -10.66 -6.86 -9.34
CA PHE A 89 -11.29 -5.96 -10.31
C PHE A 89 -12.22 -6.71 -11.26
N GLU A 90 -11.78 -7.84 -11.80
CA GLU A 90 -12.57 -8.66 -12.72
C GLU A 90 -13.79 -9.29 -12.02
N MET A 91 -13.64 -9.81 -10.81
CA MET A 91 -14.75 -10.38 -10.03
C MET A 91 -15.79 -9.33 -9.62
N LYS A 92 -15.34 -8.12 -9.22
CA LYS A 92 -16.23 -6.99 -8.88
C LYS A 92 -16.90 -6.40 -10.13
N SER A 93 -16.20 -6.34 -11.27
CA SER A 93 -16.77 -5.92 -12.55
C SER A 93 -17.78 -6.93 -13.10
N SER A 94 -17.54 -8.23 -12.92
CA SER A 94 -18.49 -9.28 -13.33
C SER A 94 -19.76 -9.29 -12.47
N SER A 95 -19.69 -8.75 -11.24
CA SER A 95 -20.86 -8.53 -10.38
C SER A 95 -21.61 -7.23 -10.70
N GLY A 96 -21.09 -6.42 -11.63
CA GLY A 96 -21.62 -5.10 -12.01
C GLY A 96 -22.24 -5.02 -13.41
N SER A 97 -22.65 -6.15 -14.02
CA SER A 97 -23.41 -6.17 -15.28
C SER A 97 -24.84 -6.62 -15.03
N GLY A 98 -25.62 -5.70 -14.47
CA GLY A 98 -27.07 -5.79 -14.35
C GLY A 98 -27.70 -4.43 -14.62
N ALA A 99 -27.33 -3.75 -15.70
CA ALA A 99 -28.05 -2.57 -16.18
C ALA A 99 -27.83 -2.29 -17.67
N LEU A 100 -28.95 -2.44 -18.40
CA LEU A 100 -29.43 -1.67 -19.56
C LEU A 100 -29.04 -2.04 -21.00
N SER A 101 -30.08 -1.88 -21.84
CA SER A 101 -30.22 -1.84 -23.30
C SER A 101 -30.46 -3.21 -23.98
N ALA A 102 -31.52 -3.42 -24.77
CA ALA A 102 -32.61 -2.57 -25.26
C ALA A 102 -33.84 -3.44 -25.58
#